data_AF-D0QLK6-F1
#
_entry.id   AF-D0QLK6-F1
#
_cell.length_a   1.000
_cell.length_b   1.000
_cell.length_c   1.000
_cell.angle_alpha   90.00
_cell.angle_beta   90.00
_cell.angle_gamma   90.00
#
_symmetry.space_group_name_H-M   'P 1'
#
loop_
_entity.id
_entity.type
_entity.pdbx_description
1 polymer ?
#
loop_
_entity_poly.entity_id
_entity_poly.type
_entity_poly.pdbx_seq_one_letter_code
_entity_poly.pdbx_strand_id
1 'polypeptide(L)' 'GAGAATIASAGAAIGIGNVFSSLIHSVARNPSLAKQLFGYAILGFALTEAIALFAL' A
#
# COMPACT_ATOMS: atom_id res chain seq x y z
N GLY A 1 7.06 -13.04 -19.96
CA GLY A 1 7.72 -11.86 -19.37
C GLY A 1 6.73 -10.76 -19.11
N ALA A 2 6.38 -9.97 -20.12
CA ALA A 2 5.54 -8.77 -19.97
C ALA A 2 4.18 -8.97 -19.27
N GLY A 3 3.50 -10.11 -19.49
CA GLY A 3 2.20 -10.38 -18.86
C GLY A 3 2.26 -10.62 -17.34
N ALA A 4 3.35 -11.19 -16.82
CA ALA A 4 3.53 -11.41 -15.39
C ALA A 4 3.84 -10.10 -14.65
N ALA A 5 4.65 -9.24 -15.28
CA ALA A 5 4.92 -7.89 -14.80
C ALA A 5 3.64 -7.05 -14.66
N THR A 6 2.73 -7.07 -15.65
CA THR A 6 1.46 -6.33 -15.58
C THR A 6 0.52 -6.86 -14.47
N ILE A 7 0.53 -8.17 -14.21
CA ILE A 7 -0.27 -8.76 -13.12
C ILE A 7 0.31 -8.36 -11.77
N ALA A 8 1.64 -8.35 -11.63
CA ALA A 8 2.31 -7.88 -10.42
C ALA A 8 2.02 -6.39 -10.15
N SER A 9 2.00 -5.55 -11.19
CA SER A 9 1.60 -4.13 -11.06
C SER A 9 0.14 -3.98 -10.63
N ALA A 10 -0.76 -4.81 -11.14
CA ALA A 10 -2.17 -4.82 -10.73
C ALA A 10 -2.33 -5.25 -9.26
N GLY A 11 -1.58 -6.25 -8.80
CA GLY A 11 -1.54 -6.66 -7.40
C GLY A 11 -1.02 -5.56 -6.47
N ALA A 12 0.01 -4.83 -6.91
CA ALA A 12 0.55 -3.69 -6.19
C ALA A 12 -0.49 -2.55 -6.04
N ALA A 13 -1.20 -2.21 -7.13
CA ALA A 13 -2.26 -1.20 -7.09
C ALA A 13 -3.39 -1.56 -6.10
N ILE A 14 -3.81 -2.84 -6.05
CA ILE A 14 -4.80 -3.32 -5.10
C ILE A 14 -4.26 -3.25 -3.66
N GLY A 15 -3.01 -3.65 -3.44
CA GLY A 15 -2.35 -3.59 -2.13
C GLY A 15 -2.28 -2.16 -1.58
N ILE A 16 -1.86 -1.22 -2.41
CA ILE A 16 -1.80 0.21 -2.07
C ILE A 16 -3.20 0.75 -1.73
N GLY A 17 -4.21 0.40 -2.53
CA GLY A 17 -5.60 0.78 -2.28
C GLY A 17 -6.12 0.32 -0.91
N ASN A 18 -5.80 -0.92 -0.53
CA ASN A 18 -6.18 -1.48 0.77
C ASN A 18 -5.45 -0.80 1.95
N VAL A 19 -4.17 -0.47 1.79
CA VAL A 19 -3.37 0.24 2.82
C VAL A 19 -3.95 1.64 3.06
N PHE A 20 -4.18 2.40 2.00
CA PHE A 20 -4.73 3.76 2.13
C PHE A 20 -6.20 3.75 2.58
N SER A 21 -7.02 2.79 2.17
CA SER A 21 -8.40 2.65 2.67
C SER A 21 -8.42 2.36 4.17
N SER A 22 -7.54 1.50 4.65
CA SER A 22 -7.43 1.16 6.08
C SER A 22 -6.89 2.33 6.89
N LEU A 23 -5.97 3.11 6.33
CA LEU A 23 -5.49 4.36 6.91
C LEU A 23 -6.63 5.36 7.08
N ILE A 24 -7.41 5.64 6.04
CA ILE A 24 -8.51 6.60 6.09
C ILE A 24 -9.55 6.18 7.13
N HIS A 25 -9.96 4.91 7.15
CA HIS A 25 -10.89 4.39 8.16
C HIS A 25 -10.35 4.53 9.59
N SER A 26 -9.06 4.27 9.79
CA SER A 26 -8.45 4.33 11.12
C SER A 26 -8.25 5.76 11.60
N VAL A 27 -7.87 6.67 10.70
CA VAL A 27 -7.78 8.12 10.96
C VAL A 27 -9.16 8.71 11.25
N ALA A 28 -10.19 8.29 10.52
CA ALA A 28 -11.57 8.72 10.77
C ALA A 28 -12.09 8.29 12.15
N ARG A 29 -11.64 7.14 12.67
CA ARG A 29 -11.99 6.66 14.01
C ARG A 29 -11.18 7.31 15.12
N ASN A 30 -9.88 7.54 14.90
CA ASN A 30 -9.05 8.18 15.90
C ASN A 30 -7.97 9.08 15.25
N PRO A 31 -8.30 10.36 15.00
CA PRO A 31 -7.41 11.28 14.28
C PRO A 31 -6.14 11.63 15.06
N SER A 32 -6.12 11.43 16.38
CA SER A 32 -4.93 11.68 17.23
C SER A 32 -3.72 10.82 16.85
N LEU A 33 -3.97 9.61 16.33
CA LEU A 33 -2.91 8.67 15.92
C LEU A 33 -2.52 8.82 14.44
N ALA A 34 -3.12 9.77 13.71
CA ALA A 34 -2.95 9.88 12.26
C ALA A 34 -1.48 9.97 11.82
N LYS A 35 -0.63 10.67 12.58
CA LYS A 35 0.80 10.80 12.26
C LYS A 35 1.56 9.47 12.35
N GLN A 36 1.23 8.65 13.35
CA GLN A 36 1.83 7.32 13.52
C GLN A 36 1.31 6.35 12.46
N LEU A 37 -0.01 6.33 12.21
CA LEU A 37 -0.61 5.49 11.18
C LEU A 37 -0.14 5.86 9.78
N PHE A 38 0.08 7.14 9.49
CA PHE A 38 0.65 7.59 8.21
C PHE A 38 2.07 7.01 8.02
N GLY A 39 2.89 6.98 9.07
CA GLY A 39 4.20 6.32 9.03
C GLY A 39 4.10 4.82 8.68
N TYR A 40 3.14 4.11 9.28
CA TYR A 40 2.89 2.71 8.95
C TYR A 40 2.34 2.50 7.53
N ALA A 41 1.50 3.41 7.04
CA ALA A 41 0.97 3.35 5.68
C ALA A 41 2.08 3.55 4.63
N ILE A 42 3.03 4.47 4.87
CA ILE A 42 4.20 4.65 3.99
C ILE A 42 5.12 3.43 4.01
N LEU A 43 5.32 2.81 5.17
CA LEU A 43 6.06 1.54 5.27
C LEU A 43 5.39 0.43 4.44
N GLY A 44 4.05 0.28 4.56
CA GLY A 44 3.27 -0.69 3.79
C GLY A 44 3.24 -0.42 2.29
N PHE A 45 3.20 0.86 1.90
CA PHE A 45 3.34 1.30 0.51
C PHE A 45 4.72 0.90 -0.05
N ALA A 46 5.81 1.24 0.66
CA ALA A 46 7.16 0.91 0.24
C ALA A 46 7.39 -0.60 0.09
N LEU A 47 6.81 -1.41 0.99
CA LEU A 47 6.90 -2.87 0.90
C LEU A 47 6.13 -3.42 -0.32
N THR A 48 4.96 -2.86 -0.61
CA THR A 48 4.14 -3.26 -1.77
C THR A 48 4.85 -2.93 -3.08
N GLU A 49 5.47 -1.75 -3.18
CA GLU A 49 6.29 -1.34 -4.33
C GLU A 49 7.56 -2.19 -4.47
N ALA A 50 8.22 -2.56 -3.37
CA ALA A 50 9.39 -3.44 -3.41
C ALA A 50 9.05 -4.82 -3.98
N ILE A 51 7.88 -5.37 -3.65
CA ILE A 51 7.38 -6.64 -4.21
C ILE A 51 7.05 -6.47 -5.70
N ALA A 52 6.44 -5.35 -6.08
CA ALA A 52 6.12 -5.04 -7.47
C ALA A 52 7.37 -4.94 -8.36
N LEU A 53 8.43 -4.28 -7.85
CA LEU A 53 9.73 -4.17 -8.53
C LEU A 53 10.46 -5.52 -8.61
N PHE A 54 10.34 -6.38 -7.61
CA PHE A 54 10.96 -7.71 -7.63
C PHE A 54 10.28 -8.66 -8.63
N ALA A 55 8.99 -8.44 -8.91
CA ALA A 55 8.20 -9.25 -9.83
C ALA A 55 8.26 -8.78 -11.30
N LEU A 56 8.90 -7.63 -11.57
CA LEU A 56 9.14 -7.05 -12.90
C LEU A 56 10.38 -7.65 -13.56
#